data_AF-A0A5P8VQP6-F1
#
_entry.id   AF-A0A5P8VQP6-F1
#
_cell.length_a   1.000
_cell.length_b   1.000
_cell.length_c   1.000
_cell.angle_alpha   90.00
_cell.angle_beta   90.00
_cell.angle_gamma   90.00
#
_symmetry.space_group_name_H-M   'P 1'
#
loop_
_entity.id
_entity.type
_entity.pdbx_description
1 polymer ?
#
loop_
_entity_poly.entity_id
_entity_poly.type
_entity_poly.pdbx_seq_one_letter_code
_entity_poly.pdbx_strand_id
1 'polypeptide(L)' 'MQAALRITTKVLPGNKIEIEIPEAEIGDSVDVFVILPEKPKIKRRSAIEIIEEVHAKRTPKTAEEIDRQLQEERNSWDS' A
#
# COMPACT_ATOMS: atom_id res chain seq x y z
N MET A 1 37.74 2.47 16.64
CA MET A 1 36.40 3.04 16.38
C MET A 1 35.92 2.44 15.07
N GLN A 2 34.78 1.76 15.03
CA GLN A 2 34.24 1.16 13.82
C GLN A 2 33.40 2.22 13.11
N ALA A 3 33.89 2.77 12.00
CA ALA A 3 33.16 3.77 11.23
C ALA A 3 32.09 3.05 10.40
N ALA A 4 30.82 3.12 10.84
CA ALA A 4 29.71 2.55 10.09
C ALA A 4 29.24 3.56 9.03
N LEU A 5 29.54 3.30 7.76
CA LEU A 5 29.08 4.11 6.64
C LEU A 5 27.67 3.68 6.21
N ARG A 6 26.65 4.50 6.51
CA ARG A 6 25.25 4.23 6.11
C ARG A 6 24.94 4.90 4.77
N ILE A 7 24.91 4.11 3.69
CA ILE A 7 24.52 4.57 2.35
C ILE A 7 23.08 4.13 2.07
N THR A 8 22.22 5.06 1.65
CA THR A 8 20.86 4.76 1.20
C THR A 8 20.82 4.75 -0.32
N THR A 9 20.67 3.57 -0.92
CA THR A 9 20.60 3.40 -2.38
C THR A 9 19.27 2.74 -2.78
N LYS A 10 18.87 2.93 -4.04
CA LYS A 10 17.67 2.30 -4.61
C LYS A 10 18.06 1.00 -5.29
N VAL A 11 17.15 0.03 -5.27
CA VAL A 11 17.31 -1.22 -6.01
C VAL A 11 17.15 -0.93 -7.50
N LEU A 12 18.17 -1.28 -8.28
CA LEU A 12 18.20 -1.20 -9.74
C LEU A 12 17.47 -2.41 -10.37
N PRO A 13 17.12 -2.35 -11.67
CA PRO A 13 16.53 -3.48 -12.38
C PRO A 13 17.35 -4.77 -12.23
N GLY A 14 16.66 -5.89 -12.08
CA GLY A 14 17.30 -7.19 -11.80
C GLY A 14 17.67 -7.41 -10.34
N ASN A 15 17.07 -6.66 -9.41
CA ASN A 15 17.28 -6.76 -7.95
C ASN A 15 18.72 -6.49 -7.52
N LYS A 16 19.39 -5.52 -8.17
CA LYS A 16 20.79 -5.17 -7.90
C LYS A 16 20.90 -3.89 -7.08
N ILE A 17 21.97 -3.79 -6.28
CA ILE A 17 22.36 -2.56 -5.59
C ILE A 17 23.81 -2.24 -5.97
N GLU A 18 24.09 -0.97 -6.28
CA GLU A 18 25.43 -0.47 -6.54
C GLU A 18 25.79 0.51 -5.41
N ILE A 19 26.97 0.33 -4.84
CA ILE A 19 27.48 1.12 -3.71
C ILE A 19 28.89 1.57 -4.08
N GLU A 20 29.10 2.88 -4.15
CA GLU A 20 30.42 3.48 -4.33
C GLU A 20 30.95 3.88 -2.95
N ILE A 21 32.12 3.35 -2.58
CA ILE A 21 32.77 3.61 -1.29
C ILE A 21 33.99 4.49 -1.55
N PRO A 22 33.88 5.82 -1.38
CA PRO A 22 34.94 6.75 -1.78
C PRO A 22 36.24 6.62 -0.96
N GLU A 23 36.18 5.98 0.21
CA GLU A 23 37.32 5.82 1.12
C GLU A 23 38.01 4.44 1.02
N ALA A 24 37.49 3.52 0.20
CA ALA A 24 38.03 2.17 0.08
C ALA A 24 39.02 2.07 -1.09
N GLU A 25 40.17 1.46 -0.84
CA GLU A 25 41.17 1.15 -1.86
C GLU A 25 41.04 -0.30 -2.35
N ILE A 26 41.65 -0.58 -3.50
CA ILE A 26 41.68 -1.92 -4.05
C ILE A 26 42.45 -2.84 -3.08
N GLY A 27 41.76 -3.83 -2.52
CA GLY A 27 42.31 -4.78 -1.56
C GLY A 27 41.73 -4.67 -0.15
N ASP A 28 40.93 -3.63 0.11
CA ASP A 28 40.27 -3.47 1.40
C ASP A 28 39.16 -4.50 1.61
N SER A 29 39.09 -5.01 2.85
CA SER A 29 38.02 -5.90 3.28
C SER A 29 36.85 -5.08 3.82
N VAL A 30 35.66 -5.29 3.25
CA VAL A 30 34.43 -4.56 3.62
C VAL A 30 33.32 -5.53 3.99
N ASP A 31 32.68 -5.30 5.14
CA ASP A 31 31.48 -6.01 5.56
C ASP A 31 30.21 -5.28 5.10
N VAL A 32 29.33 -5.97 4.37
CA VAL A 32 28.09 -5.40 3.84
C VAL A 32 26.88 -6.02 4.54
N PHE A 33 26.06 -5.18 5.18
CA PHE A 33 24.79 -5.57 5.81
C PHE A 33 23.62 -4.92 5.07
N VAL A 34 22.73 -5.75 4.51
CA VAL A 34 21.53 -5.29 3.82
C VAL A 34 20.32 -5.46 4.75
N ILE A 35 19.70 -4.34 5.13
CA ILE A 35 18.44 -4.32 5.88
C ILE A 35 17.34 -3.91 4.92
N LEU A 36 16.46 -4.85 4.58
CA LEU A 36 15.27 -4.54 3.79
C LEU A 36 14.24 -3.86 4.69
N PRO A 37 13.73 -2.67 4.33
CA PRO A 37 12.65 -2.06 5.10
C PRO A 37 11.43 -2.98 5.05
N GLU A 38 10.75 -3.15 6.18
CA GLU A 38 9.43 -3.78 6.17
C GLU A 38 8.54 -2.99 5.21
N LYS A 39 8.15 -3.62 4.10
CA LYS A 39 7.12 -3.04 3.24
C LYS A 39 5.90 -2.86 4.12
N PRO A 40 5.27 -1.67 4.15
CA PRO A 40 4.03 -1.53 4.88
C PRO A 40 3.09 -2.60 4.34
N LYS A 41 2.74 -3.57 5.20
CA LYS A 41 1.71 -4.54 4.86
C LYS A 41 0.48 -3.70 4.61
N ILE A 42 0.11 -3.53 3.34
CA ILE A 42 -1.18 -2.95 2.98
C ILE A 42 -2.16 -3.82 3.73
N LYS A 43 -2.78 -3.29 4.79
CA LYS A 43 -3.81 -4.00 5.53
C LYS A 43 -4.90 -4.27 4.51
N ARG A 44 -4.93 -5.51 4.00
CA ARG A 44 -6.02 -5.99 3.17
C ARG A 44 -7.22 -6.00 4.10
N ARG A 45 -8.06 -4.98 3.99
CA ARG A 45 -9.32 -4.92 4.73
C ARG A 45 -10.16 -6.10 4.26
N SER A 46 -10.78 -6.80 5.21
CA SER A 46 -11.72 -7.86 4.85
C SER A 46 -12.91 -7.25 4.13
N ALA A 47 -13.46 -7.94 3.13
CA ALA A 47 -14.70 -7.50 2.49
C ALA A 47 -15.83 -7.35 3.53
N ILE A 48 -15.81 -8.18 4.59
CA ILE A 48 -16.77 -8.14 5.70
C ILE A 48 -16.62 -6.84 6.50
N GLU A 49 -15.39 -6.45 6.85
CA GLU A 49 -15.13 -5.20 7.60
C GLU A 49 -15.63 -3.98 6.82
N ILE A 50 -15.49 -3.99 5.48
CA ILE A 50 -15.99 -2.92 4.62
C ILE A 50 -17.52 -2.88 4.63
N ILE A 51 -18.18 -4.03 4.55
CA ILE A 51 -19.65 -4.12 4.58
C ILE A 51 -20.20 -3.63 5.93
N GLU A 52 -19.58 -4.04 7.04
CA GLU A 52 -19.97 -3.59 8.38
C GLU A 52 -19.81 -2.07 8.55
N GLU A 53 -18.69 -1.50 8.07
CA GLU A 53 -18.46 -0.05 8.11
C GLU A 53 -19.53 0.71 7.30
N VAL A 54 -19.94 0.17 6.14
CA VAL A 54 -20.99 0.75 5.30
C VAL A 54 -22.35 0.68 5.98
N HIS A 55 -22.70 -0.46 6.60
CA HIS A 55 -23.93 -0.62 7.35
C HIS A 55 -23.98 0.27 8.61
N ALA A 56 -22.84 0.54 9.25
CA ALA A 56 -22.78 1.45 10.39
C ALA A 56 -23.02 2.93 9.99
N LYS A 57 -22.68 3.31 8.75
CA LYS A 57 -22.77 4.69 8.26
C LYS A 57 -24.05 4.98 7.49
N ARG A 58 -24.74 3.96 6.99
CA ARG A 58 -25.93 4.11 6.16
C ARG A 58 -27.13 3.51 6.88
N THR A 59 -28.26 4.19 6.78
CA THR A 59 -29.54 3.59 7.16
C THR A 59 -29.78 2.36 6.28
N PRO A 60 -30.04 1.18 6.87
CA PRO A 60 -30.40 0.01 6.07
C PRO A 60 -31.70 0.30 5.32
N LYS A 61 -31.71 0.02 4.01
CA LYS A 61 -32.89 0.08 3.16
C LYS A 61 -33.32 -1.33 2.82
N THR A 62 -34.62 -1.59 2.78
CA THR A 62 -35.10 -2.87 2.25
C THR A 62 -34.99 -2.89 0.73
N ALA A 63 -35.04 -4.09 0.14
CA ALA A 63 -35.06 -4.23 -1.31
C ALA A 63 -36.26 -3.49 -1.92
N GLU A 64 -37.44 -3.54 -1.28
CA GLU A 64 -38.63 -2.85 -1.81
C GLU A 64 -38.47 -1.32 -1.78
N GLU A 65 -37.79 -0.77 -0.78
CA GLU A 65 -37.52 0.67 -0.72
C GLU A 65 -36.55 1.13 -1.81
N ILE A 66 -35.54 0.31 -2.10
CA ILE A 66 -34.59 0.56 -3.19
C ILE A 66 -35.31 0.50 -4.54
N ASP A 67 -36.15 -0.51 -4.75
CA ASP A 67 -36.91 -0.67 -5.98
C ASP A 67 -37.90 0.47 -6.19
N ARG A 68 -38.59 0.91 -5.12
CA ARG A 68 -39.49 2.07 -5.19
C ARG A 68 -38.72 3.33 -5.58
N GLN A 69 -37.58 3.59 -4.94
CA GLN A 69 -36.75 4.75 -5.26
C GLN A 69 -36.28 4.73 -6.72
N LEU A 70 -35.81 3.58 -7.20
CA LEU A 70 -35.36 3.42 -8.60
C LEU A 70 -36.51 3.66 -9.60
N GLN A 71 -37.72 3.21 -9.27
CA GLN A 71 -38.89 3.43 -10.12
C GLN A 71 -39.31 4.90 -10.16
N GLU A 72 -39.29 5.58 -9.02
CA GLU A 72 -39.55 7.03 -8.91
C GLU A 72 -38.52 7.83 -9.71
N GLU A 73 -37.23 7.49 -9.57
CA GLU A 73 -36.16 8.07 -10.38
C GLU A 73 -36.45 7.86 -11.86
N ARG A 74 -36.71 6.64 -12.33
CA ARG A 74 -36.98 6.39 -13.75
C ARG A 74 -38.16 7.20 -14.30
N ASN A 75 -39.27 7.24 -13.57
CA ASN A 75 -40.46 7.98 -13.97
C ASN A 75 -40.20 9.49 -14.09
N SER A 76 -39.28 10.04 -13.28
CA SER A 76 -38.90 11.46 -13.34
C SER A 76 -38.06 11.86 -14.56
N TRP A 77 -37.47 10.89 -15.26
CA TRP A 77 -36.70 11.13 -16.50
C TRP A 77 -37.57 10.99 -17.75
N ASP A 78 -38.69 10.27 -17.64
CA ASP A 78 -39.67 10.09 -18.71
C ASP A 78 -40.70 11.25 -18.79
N SER A 79 -40.59 12.27 -17.92
CA SER A 79 -41.41 13.51 -17.90
C SER A 79 -40.60 14.73 -18.29
#